data_AF-A0A6G9H1L8-F1
#
_entry.id   AF-A0A6G9H1L8-F1
#
_cell.length_a   1.000
_cell.length_b   1.000
_cell.length_c   1.000
_cell.angle_alpha   90.00
_cell.angle_beta   90.00
_cell.angle_gamma   90.00
#
_symmetry.space_group_name_H-M   'P 1'
#
loop_
_entity.id
_entity.type
_entity.pdbx_description
1 polymer ?
#
loop_
_entity_poly.entity_id
_entity_poly.type
_entity_poly.pdbx_seq_one_letter_code
_entity_poly.pdbx_strand_id
1 'polypeptide(L)' 'MASLRTTTVQDHVALAEIELCGELMIAASAADGERLSPDRIDEVLKVARAARPVLPRQAEARAAGRRRD' A
#
# COMPACT_ATOMS: atom_id res chain seq x y z
N MET A 1 -26.25 26.16 -13.53
CA MET A 1 -26.47 24.76 -13.12
C MET A 1 -25.72 23.72 -13.98
N ALA A 2 -24.63 24.09 -14.66
CA ALA A 2 -23.81 23.15 -15.44
C ALA A 2 -22.62 22.59 -14.61
N SER A 3 -21.99 23.44 -13.79
CA SER A 3 -20.80 23.07 -12.99
C SER A 3 -21.02 21.85 -12.08
N LEU A 4 -22.13 21.80 -11.33
CA LEU A 4 -22.45 20.69 -10.41
C LEU A 4 -22.74 19.34 -11.11
N ARG A 5 -23.21 19.37 -12.37
CA ARG A 5 -23.43 18.14 -13.14
C ARG A 5 -22.12 17.58 -13.69
N THR A 6 -21.17 18.46 -14.00
CA THR A 6 -19.83 18.01 -14.41
C THR A 6 -19.08 17.38 -13.25
N THR A 7 -19.15 17.96 -12.05
CA THR A 7 -18.49 17.40 -10.86
C THR A 7 -19.05 16.04 -10.50
N THR A 8 -20.38 15.87 -10.47
CA THR A 8 -21.02 14.57 -10.16
C THR A 8 -20.64 13.46 -11.13
N VAL A 9 -20.55 13.75 -12.44
CA VAL A 9 -20.07 12.77 -13.42
C VAL A 9 -18.59 12.45 -13.22
N GLN A 10 -17.75 13.45 -12.93
CA GLN A 10 -16.33 13.22 -12.62
C GLN A 10 -16.15 12.42 -11.32
N ASP A 11 -17.00 12.63 -10.31
CA ASP A 11 -16.96 11.89 -9.05
C ASP A 11 -17.25 10.39 -9.29
N HIS A 12 -18.22 10.06 -10.14
CA HIS A 12 -18.49 8.67 -10.49
C HIS A 12 -17.34 7.99 -11.25
N VAL A 13 -16.70 8.73 -12.16
CA VAL A 13 -15.53 8.24 -12.89
C VAL A 13 -14.35 8.01 -11.94
N ALA A 14 -14.06 8.97 -11.05
CA ALA A 14 -13.02 8.84 -10.05
C ALA A 14 -13.27 7.66 -9.09
N LEU A 15 -14.53 7.46 -8.67
CA LEU A 15 -14.89 6.31 -7.83
C LEU A 15 -14.69 4.97 -8.56
N ALA A 16 -15.08 4.88 -9.83
CA ALA A 16 -14.84 3.68 -10.64
C ALA A 16 -13.34 3.40 -10.84
N GLU A 17 -12.52 4.45 -11.01
CA GLU A 17 -11.07 4.31 -11.11
C GLU A 17 -10.44 3.83 -9.79
N ILE A 18 -10.90 4.35 -8.65
CA ILE A 18 -10.44 3.90 -7.32
C ILE A 18 -10.77 2.42 -7.10
N GLU A 19 -11.99 2.01 -7.42
CA GLU A 19 -12.43 0.61 -7.30
C GLU A 19 -11.57 -0.31 -8.17
N LEU A 20 -11.38 0.05 -9.45
CA LEU A 20 -10.50 -0.67 -10.37
C LEU A 20 -9.04 -0.73 -9.89
N CYS A 21 -8.49 0.37 -9.38
CA CYS A 21 -7.13 0.39 -8.85
C CYS A 21 -6.98 -0.54 -7.64
N GLY A 22 -7.98 -0.59 -6.76
CA GLY A 22 -8.01 -1.49 -5.61
C GLY A 22 -7.99 -2.96 -6.04
N GLU A 23 -8.84 -3.33 -7.00
CA GLU A 23 -8.88 -4.69 -7.55
C GLU A 23 -7.54 -5.10 -8.17
N LEU A 24 -6.93 -4.21 -8.95
CA LEU A 24 -5.64 -4.48 -9.60
C LEU A 24 -4.49 -4.61 -8.59
N MET A 25 -4.47 -3.84 -7.50
CA MET A 25 -3.48 -4.00 -6.43
C MET A 25 -3.57 -5.36 -5.75
N ILE A 26 -4.79 -5.83 -5.50
CA ILE A 26 -5.03 -7.15 -4.90
C ILE A 26 -4.62 -8.25 -5.87
N ALA A 27 -5.07 -8.17 -7.12
CA ALA A 27 -4.71 -9.14 -8.16
C ALA A 27 -3.19 -9.20 -8.37
N ALA A 28 -2.50 -8.06 -8.42
CA ALA A 28 -1.04 -8.01 -8.54
C ALA A 28 -0.31 -8.57 -7.31
N SER A 29 -0.85 -8.35 -6.11
CA SER A 29 -0.26 -8.88 -4.86
C SER A 29 -0.50 -10.38 -4.67
N ALA A 30 -1.57 -10.92 -5.27
CA ALA A 30 -1.92 -12.34 -5.25
C ALA A 30 -1.37 -13.12 -6.45
N ALA A 31 -0.93 -12.42 -7.51
CA ALA A 31 -0.29 -13.04 -8.65
C ALA A 31 1.03 -13.71 -8.23
N ASP A 32 1.28 -14.90 -8.77
CA ASP A 32 2.53 -15.62 -8.56
C ASP A 32 3.67 -14.88 -9.26
N GLY A 33 4.38 -14.05 -8.50
CA GLY A 33 5.53 -13.29 -8.96
C GLY A 33 6.55 -13.11 -7.85
N GLU A 34 7.83 -13.05 -8.20
CA GLU A 34 8.89 -12.78 -7.24
C GLU A 34 8.68 -11.41 -6.58
N ARG A 35 8.85 -11.36 -5.26
CA ARG A 35 8.89 -10.08 -4.53
C ARG A 35 10.00 -9.22 -5.11
N LEU A 36 9.71 -7.93 -5.34
CA LEU A 36 10.72 -6.95 -5.74
C LEU A 36 11.89 -6.95 -4.74
N SER A 37 13.10 -6.80 -5.26
CA SER A 37 14.28 -6.65 -4.41
C SER A 37 14.17 -5.34 -3.60
N PRO A 38 14.75 -5.28 -2.38
CA PRO A 38 14.74 -4.05 -1.57
C PRO A 38 15.30 -2.83 -2.30
N ASP A 39 16.40 -2.99 -3.06
CA ASP A 39 16.99 -1.89 -3.83
C ASP A 39 16.04 -1.38 -4.92
N ARG A 40 15.30 -2.28 -5.58
CA ARG A 40 14.30 -1.89 -6.60
C ARG A 40 13.08 -1.21 -5.97
N ILE A 41 12.69 -1.61 -4.76
CA ILE A 41 11.64 -0.95 -4.00
C ILE A 41 12.06 0.48 -3.65
N ASP A 42 13.27 0.67 -3.14
CA ASP A 42 13.80 1.99 -2.79
C ASP A 42 13.89 2.91 -4.02
N GLU A 43 14.32 2.38 -5.17
CA GLU A 43 14.35 3.08 -6.46
C GLU A 43 12.95 3.55 -6.89
N VAL A 44 11.96 2.65 -6.87
CA VAL A 44 10.57 2.98 -7.25
C VAL A 44 9.95 4.00 -6.30
N LEU A 45 10.17 3.83 -4.99
CA LEU A 45 9.67 4.76 -3.97
C LEU A 45 10.46 6.07 -3.92
N LYS A 46 11.55 6.19 -4.68
CA LYS A 46 12.48 7.34 -4.64
C LYS A 46 12.95 7.65 -3.22
N VAL A 47 13.04 6.62 -2.39
CA VAL A 47 13.57 6.73 -1.04
C VAL A 47 15.08 6.77 -1.21
N ALA A 48 15.67 7.97 -1.09
CA ALA A 48 17.11 8.06 -0.83
C ALA A 48 17.40 7.10 0.32
N ARG A 49 18.50 6.33 0.24
CA ARG A 49 18.92 5.29 1.21
C ARG A 49 19.22 5.89 2.60
N ALA A 50 18.27 6.62 3.17
CA ALA A 50 18.24 7.04 4.55
C ALA A 50 18.21 5.73 5.33
N ALA A 51 19.19 5.56 6.24
CA ALA A 51 19.38 4.36 7.02
C ALA A 51 18.03 3.84 7.50
N ARG A 52 17.56 2.75 6.87
CA ARG A 52 16.26 2.15 7.15
C ARG A 52 16.26 1.87 8.65
N PRO A 53 15.40 2.52 9.46
CA PRO A 53 15.43 2.33 10.90
C PRO A 53 15.27 0.84 11.15
N VAL A 54 16.25 0.21 11.79
CA VAL A 54 16.08 -1.15 12.32
C VAL A 54 15.13 -1.00 13.48
N LEU A 55 13.84 -0.88 13.17
CA LEU A 55 12.80 -0.99 14.17
C LEU A 55 12.99 -2.38 14.79
N PRO A 56 13.10 -2.50 16.12
CA PRO A 56 13.24 -3.79 16.76
C PRO A 56 12.07 -4.66 16.28
N ARG A 57 12.43 -5.69 15.50
CA ARG A 57 11.48 -6.57 14.81
C ARG A 57 10.55 -7.18 15.85
N GLN A 58 9.29 -6.73 15.96
CA GLN A 58 8.05 -7.46 16.31
C GLN A 58 8.08 -8.59 17.38
N ALA A 59 9.19 -8.83 18.06
CA ALA A 59 9.51 -9.93 18.95
C ALA A 59 9.08 -9.57 20.38
N GLU A 60 9.09 -8.27 20.70
CA GLU A 60 8.52 -7.74 21.94
C GLU A 60 7.00 -7.91 21.98
N ALA A 61 6.31 -7.74 20.84
CA ALA A 61 4.86 -7.95 20.74
C ALA A 61 4.46 -9.41 21.00
N ARG A 62 5.28 -10.39 20.58
CA ARG A 62 5.05 -11.82 20.89
C ARG A 62 5.48 -12.21 22.31
N ALA A 63 6.42 -11.48 22.92
CA ALA A 63 6.86 -11.71 24.30
C ALA A 63 5.86 -11.16 25.34
N ALA A 64 5.14 -10.08 25.00
CA ALA A 64 4.11 -9.49 25.87
C ALA A 64 2.86 -10.37 26.05
N GLY A 65 2.58 -11.28 25.10
CA GLY A 65 1.48 -12.24 25.19
C GLY A 65 1.77 -13.48 26.04
N ARG A 66 3.03 -13.76 26.39
CA ARG A 66 3.45 -14.97 27.15
C ARG A 66 3.70 -14.73 28.64
N ARG A 67 3.44 -13.51 29.15
CA ARG A 67 3.55 -13.16 30.58
C ARG A 67 2.17 -13.09 31.25
N ARG A 68 1.22 -13.89 30.77
CA ARG A 68 -0.15 -14.00 31.31
C ARG A 68 -0.58 -15.47 31.41
N ASP A 69 0.33 -16.34 31.84
CA ASP A 69 0.05 -17.70 32.33
C ASP A 69 0.65 -17.84 33.72
#